data_AF-A0A231GTA2-F1
#
_entry.id   AF-A0A231GTA2-F1
#
_cell.length_a   1.000
_cell.length_b   1.000
_cell.length_c   1.000
_cell.angle_alpha   90.00
_cell.angle_beta   90.00
_cell.angle_gamma   90.00
#
_symmetry.space_group_name_H-M   'P 1'
#
loop_
_entity.id
_entity.type
_entity.pdbx_description
1 polymer ?
#
loop_
_entity_poly.entity_id
_entity_poly.type
_entity_poly.pdbx_seq_one_letter_code
_entity_poly.pdbx_strand_id
1 'polypeptide(L)'
;METPVGDVIDVIRPAGFGKQRAAQLQGLLQRVAADCKERGIRRITLDWLRHLPDDDVESYLTSLPGISEKSARCVVYYSLDRQTLAVDTHVRRILDRLGVVADRKGKVRYADYEAVVPERLRQRLHVNLIHHGRAFCRSQLPKCGGCPLISFCPSGHSAGSRPVVRKPGANLGPHVVSSPARAALSSRHPRRGFTLDVRKRLPQGAGGQVVAGSNPVSPTEKIPSDQRQRGLFVPAASH
;
A
#
# COMPACT_ATOMS: atom_id res chain seq x y z
N MET A 1 -15.27 21.66 10.00
CA MET A 1 -13.84 21.25 10.13
C MET A 1 -13.05 22.52 10.34
N GLU A 2 -12.89 22.93 11.60
CA GLU A 2 -12.51 24.30 11.97
C GLU A 2 -11.33 24.34 12.94
N THR A 3 -10.61 23.23 13.12
CA THR A 3 -9.41 23.22 13.96
C THR A 3 -8.34 24.11 13.34
N PRO A 4 -7.82 25.13 14.05
CA PRO A 4 -6.72 25.96 13.57
C PRO A 4 -5.49 25.14 13.18
N VAL A 5 -4.71 25.63 12.21
CA VAL A 5 -3.47 24.97 11.75
C VAL A 5 -2.50 24.76 12.92
N GLY A 6 -2.42 25.71 13.86
CA GLY A 6 -1.55 25.65 15.04
C GLY A 6 -1.81 24.41 15.90
N ASP A 7 -3.06 24.17 16.26
CA ASP A 7 -3.46 23.00 17.06
C ASP A 7 -3.12 21.69 16.35
N VAL A 8 -3.32 21.63 15.02
CA VAL A 8 -2.94 20.46 14.23
C VAL A 8 -1.42 20.24 14.28
N ILE A 9 -0.62 21.30 14.15
CA ILE A 9 0.85 21.24 14.23
C ILE A 9 1.29 20.65 15.57
N ASP A 10 0.69 21.11 16.67
CA ASP A 10 1.05 20.68 18.02
C ASP A 10 0.81 19.19 18.23
N VAL A 11 -0.31 18.68 17.72
CA VAL A 11 -0.66 17.25 17.76
C VAL A 11 0.30 16.42 16.91
N ILE A 12 0.66 16.88 15.71
CA ILE A 12 1.51 16.09 14.78
C ILE A 12 3.01 16.33 14.94
N ARG A 13 3.41 17.18 15.90
CA ARG A 13 4.80 17.58 16.13
C ARG A 13 5.82 16.43 16.16
N PRO A 14 5.57 15.26 16.80
CA PRO A 14 6.53 14.15 16.81
C PRO A 14 6.87 13.59 15.41
N ALA A 15 6.00 13.79 14.42
CA ALA A 15 6.18 13.24 13.09
C ALA A 15 7.15 14.07 12.21
N GLY A 16 7.53 15.27 12.65
CA GLY A 16 8.32 16.24 11.86
C GLY A 16 7.52 16.88 10.72
N PHE A 17 8.06 17.95 10.13
CA PHE A 17 7.43 18.72 9.03
C PHE A 17 6.03 19.27 9.37
N GLY A 18 5.81 19.69 10.63
CA GLY A 18 4.49 20.03 11.17
C GLY A 18 3.70 21.04 10.32
N LYS A 19 4.30 22.19 9.97
CA LYS A 19 3.62 23.22 9.17
C LYS A 19 3.11 22.70 7.83
N GLN A 20 3.96 22.03 7.06
CA GLN A 20 3.61 21.49 5.75
C GLN A 20 2.56 20.38 5.86
N ARG A 21 2.73 19.46 6.81
CA ARG A 21 1.80 18.32 6.98
C ARG A 21 0.45 18.76 7.51
N ALA A 22 0.39 19.74 8.40
CA ALA A 22 -0.86 20.27 8.91
C ALA A 22 -1.68 20.91 7.78
N ALA A 23 -1.05 21.75 6.97
CA ALA A 23 -1.69 22.36 5.81
C ALA A 23 -2.17 21.31 4.79
N GLN A 24 -1.33 20.31 4.48
CA GLN A 24 -1.70 19.22 3.58
C GLN A 24 -2.86 18.39 4.12
N LEU A 25 -2.85 18.05 5.41
CA LEU A 25 -3.92 17.26 6.03
C LEU A 25 -5.25 18.00 6.00
N GLN A 26 -5.27 19.28 6.36
CA GLN A 26 -6.49 20.08 6.30
C GLN A 26 -7.00 20.23 4.87
N GLY A 27 -6.12 20.54 3.91
CA GLY A 27 -6.49 20.65 2.50
C GLY A 27 -7.03 19.33 1.93
N LEU A 28 -6.41 18.20 2.29
CA LEU A 28 -6.89 16.87 1.93
C LEU A 28 -8.28 16.61 2.49
N LEU A 29 -8.49 16.84 3.79
CA LEU A 29 -9.80 16.61 4.41
C LEU A 29 -10.89 17.52 3.82
N GLN A 30 -10.58 18.79 3.57
CA GLN A 30 -11.49 19.73 2.91
C GLN A 30 -11.87 19.25 1.50
N ARG A 31 -10.88 18.80 0.70
CA ARG A 31 -11.14 18.25 -0.63
C ARG A 31 -12.04 17.02 -0.57
N VAL A 32 -11.71 16.04 0.28
CA VAL A 32 -12.51 14.83 0.42
C VAL A 32 -13.93 15.14 0.92
N ALA A 33 -14.09 16.11 1.82
CA ALA A 33 -15.41 16.54 2.29
C ALA A 33 -16.24 17.20 1.18
N ALA A 34 -15.62 18.03 0.33
CA ALA A 34 -16.27 18.61 -0.85
C ALA A 34 -16.73 17.52 -1.83
N ASP A 35 -15.84 16.59 -2.17
CA ASP A 35 -16.16 15.47 -3.07
C ASP A 35 -17.28 14.59 -2.49
N CYS A 36 -17.31 14.36 -1.17
CA CYS A 36 -18.40 13.63 -0.51
C CYS A 36 -19.73 14.39 -0.62
N LYS A 37 -19.72 15.71 -0.42
CA LYS A 37 -20.90 16.57 -0.51
C LYS A 37 -21.49 16.57 -1.92
N GLU A 38 -20.65 16.67 -2.94
CA GLU A 38 -21.06 16.59 -4.35
C GLU A 38 -21.71 15.24 -4.70
N ARG A 39 -21.27 14.16 -4.03
CA ARG A 39 -21.81 12.81 -4.18
C ARG A 39 -23.02 12.54 -3.28
N GLY A 40 -23.51 13.51 -2.51
CA GLY A 40 -24.63 13.34 -1.58
C GLY A 40 -24.29 12.52 -0.32
N ILE A 41 -23.00 12.31 -0.03
CA ILE A 41 -22.54 11.52 1.11
C ILE A 41 -22.38 12.43 2.33
N ARG A 42 -23.13 12.15 3.41
CA ARG A 42 -23.12 12.97 4.63
C ARG A 42 -21.84 12.82 5.48
N ARG A 43 -21.16 11.68 5.37
CA ARG A 43 -19.91 11.38 6.10
C ARG A 43 -18.70 11.60 5.20
N ILE A 44 -17.62 12.13 5.77
CA ILE A 44 -16.31 12.13 5.10
C ILE A 44 -15.83 10.67 4.99
N THR A 45 -15.74 10.18 3.75
CA THR A 45 -15.30 8.81 3.47
C THR A 45 -14.69 8.70 2.07
N LEU A 46 -13.86 7.67 1.89
CA LEU A 46 -13.31 7.27 0.60
C LEU A 46 -13.88 5.91 0.14
N ASP A 47 -14.94 5.40 0.80
CA ASP A 47 -15.51 4.08 0.50
C ASP A 47 -15.97 3.94 -0.97
N TRP A 48 -16.38 5.04 -1.59
CA TRP A 48 -16.79 5.08 -3.00
C TRP A 48 -15.64 4.73 -3.97
N LEU A 49 -14.36 4.86 -3.55
CA LEU A 49 -13.22 4.42 -4.36
C LEU A 49 -13.22 2.92 -4.62
N ARG A 50 -13.88 2.11 -3.76
CA ARG A 50 -13.95 0.65 -3.91
C ARG A 50 -14.60 0.23 -5.23
N HIS A 51 -15.44 1.08 -5.81
CA HIS A 51 -16.20 0.81 -7.03
C HIS A 51 -15.54 1.36 -8.30
N LEU A 52 -14.39 2.03 -8.18
CA LEU A 52 -13.66 2.59 -9.31
C LEU A 52 -12.51 1.68 -9.74
N PRO A 53 -12.12 1.67 -11.03
CA PRO A 53 -10.94 0.95 -11.49
C PRO A 53 -9.64 1.53 -10.88
N ASP A 54 -8.57 0.74 -10.87
CA ASP A 54 -7.32 1.07 -10.16
C ASP A 54 -6.70 2.38 -10.64
N ASP A 55 -6.66 2.62 -11.95
CA ASP A 55 -6.11 3.84 -12.54
C ASP A 55 -6.87 5.10 -12.07
N ASP A 56 -8.20 5.04 -11.99
CA ASP A 56 -9.02 6.15 -11.52
C ASP A 56 -8.82 6.41 -10.03
N VAL A 57 -8.65 5.35 -9.24
CA VAL A 57 -8.36 5.47 -7.80
C VAL A 57 -6.97 6.07 -7.59
N GLU A 58 -5.94 5.60 -8.30
CA GLU A 58 -4.59 6.14 -8.22
C GLU A 58 -4.57 7.61 -8.64
N SER A 59 -5.23 7.95 -9.75
CA SER A 59 -5.37 9.32 -10.26
C SER A 59 -6.05 10.24 -9.24
N TYR A 60 -7.18 9.80 -8.67
CA TYR A 60 -7.86 10.57 -7.63
C TYR A 60 -6.97 10.78 -6.40
N LEU A 61 -6.37 9.70 -5.87
CA LEU A 61 -5.55 9.78 -4.66
C LEU A 61 -4.33 10.69 -4.86
N THR A 62 -3.66 10.62 -6.00
CA THR A 62 -2.51 11.49 -6.33
C THR A 62 -2.89 12.94 -6.60
N SER A 63 -4.16 13.21 -6.93
CA SER A 63 -4.68 14.58 -7.00
C SER A 63 -4.87 15.24 -5.63
N LEU A 64 -4.87 14.45 -4.54
CA LEU A 64 -5.05 14.97 -3.19
C LEU A 64 -3.77 15.65 -2.65
N PRO A 65 -3.90 16.77 -1.92
CA PRO A 65 -2.76 17.45 -1.32
C PRO A 65 -1.88 16.53 -0.47
N GLY A 66 -0.59 16.44 -0.80
CA GLY A 66 0.40 15.68 -0.03
C GLY A 66 0.42 14.17 -0.25
N ILE A 67 -0.41 13.64 -1.16
CA ILE A 67 -0.39 12.22 -1.53
C ILE A 67 0.48 12.02 -2.78
N SER A 68 1.59 11.30 -2.61
CA SER A 68 2.44 10.88 -3.73
C SER A 68 1.95 9.58 -4.36
N GLU A 69 2.45 9.26 -5.55
CA GLU A 69 2.17 8.00 -6.26
C GLU A 69 2.41 6.76 -5.38
N LYS A 70 3.52 6.75 -4.62
CA LYS A 70 3.81 5.66 -3.66
C LYS A 70 2.74 5.56 -2.57
N SER A 71 2.33 6.70 -2.00
CA SER A 71 1.32 6.72 -0.94
C SER A 71 -0.05 6.31 -1.47
N ALA A 72 -0.43 6.76 -2.66
CA ALA A 72 -1.65 6.33 -3.34
C ALA A 72 -1.67 4.81 -3.55
N ARG A 73 -0.59 4.22 -4.08
CA ARG A 73 -0.47 2.77 -4.23
C ARG A 73 -0.51 2.02 -2.89
N CYS A 74 0.07 2.57 -1.83
CA CYS A 74 -0.10 1.99 -0.50
C CYS A 74 -1.58 1.96 -0.06
N VAL A 75 -2.37 3.00 -0.34
CA VAL A 75 -3.81 3.03 -0.02
C VAL A 75 -4.58 2.03 -0.87
N VAL A 76 -4.33 2.00 -2.18
CA VAL A 76 -4.93 1.01 -3.10
C VAL A 76 -4.65 -0.41 -2.63
N TYR A 77 -3.42 -0.67 -2.21
CA TYR A 77 -3.03 -1.97 -1.71
C TYR A 77 -3.66 -2.30 -0.34
N TYR A 78 -3.39 -1.51 0.70
CA TYR A 78 -3.74 -1.87 2.08
C TYR A 78 -5.21 -1.61 2.44
N SER A 79 -5.84 -0.59 1.85
CA SER A 79 -7.20 -0.18 2.23
C SER A 79 -8.27 -0.75 1.29
N LEU A 80 -7.91 -0.98 0.02
CA LEU A 80 -8.82 -1.49 -1.01
C LEU A 80 -8.56 -2.96 -1.38
N ASP A 81 -7.57 -3.61 -0.76
CA ASP A 81 -7.20 -5.03 -0.96
C ASP A 81 -6.91 -5.38 -2.42
N ARG A 82 -6.24 -4.46 -3.14
CA ARG A 82 -5.87 -4.63 -4.54
C ARG A 82 -4.41 -5.00 -4.67
N GLN A 83 -4.06 -5.81 -5.66
CA GLN A 83 -2.70 -6.37 -5.76
C GLN A 83 -1.70 -5.42 -6.46
N THR A 84 -1.62 -4.14 -6.07
CA THR A 84 -0.66 -3.19 -6.65
C THR A 84 0.72 -3.24 -5.98
N LEU A 85 1.78 -2.82 -6.68
CA LEU A 85 3.14 -2.76 -6.11
C LEU A 85 3.51 -1.32 -5.71
N ALA A 86 3.50 -1.04 -4.41
CA ALA A 86 4.08 0.18 -3.88
C ALA A 86 5.62 0.13 -3.96
N VAL A 87 6.23 0.76 -4.95
CA VAL A 87 7.70 0.86 -5.04
C VAL A 87 8.17 2.07 -4.23
N ASP A 88 8.81 1.84 -3.08
CA ASP A 88 9.46 2.88 -2.29
C ASP A 88 10.96 3.01 -2.65
N THR A 89 11.69 3.89 -1.95
CA THR A 89 13.12 4.11 -2.20
C THR A 89 13.99 2.89 -1.84
N HIS A 90 13.56 2.03 -0.92
CA HIS A 90 14.24 0.78 -0.58
C HIS A 90 13.98 -0.29 -1.64
N VAL A 91 12.70 -0.53 -1.97
CA VAL A 91 12.24 -1.47 -3.00
C VAL A 91 12.90 -1.15 -4.33
N ARG A 92 12.79 0.10 -4.80
CA ARG A 92 13.43 0.56 -6.05
C ARG A 92 14.92 0.24 -6.05
N ARG A 93 15.65 0.73 -5.05
CA ARG A 93 17.10 0.55 -4.95
C ARG A 93 17.51 -0.93 -4.96
N ILE A 94 16.77 -1.78 -4.25
CA ILE A 94 17.11 -3.20 -4.18
C ILE A 94 16.79 -3.90 -5.51
N LEU A 95 15.62 -3.66 -6.10
CA LEU A 95 15.26 -4.25 -7.39
C LEU A 95 16.22 -3.82 -8.50
N ASP A 96 16.64 -2.56 -8.49
CA ASP A 96 17.64 -2.02 -9.42
C ASP A 96 19.00 -2.70 -9.21
N ARG A 97 19.49 -2.82 -7.97
CA ARG A 97 20.76 -3.51 -7.63
C ARG A 97 20.74 -5.01 -7.91
N LEU A 98 19.57 -5.63 -7.84
CA LEU A 98 19.37 -7.04 -8.21
C LEU A 98 19.28 -7.24 -9.73
N GLY A 99 19.13 -6.15 -10.51
CA GLY A 99 18.97 -6.22 -11.96
C GLY A 99 17.63 -6.83 -12.39
N VAL A 100 16.59 -6.71 -11.56
CA VAL A 100 15.26 -7.32 -11.82
C VAL A 100 14.56 -6.64 -12.98
N VAL A 101 14.73 -5.32 -13.11
CA VAL A 101 14.24 -4.55 -14.25
C VAL A 101 15.44 -4.08 -15.05
N ALA A 102 15.42 -4.32 -16.35
CA ALA A 102 16.49 -3.87 -17.24
C ALA A 102 16.55 -2.34 -17.24
N ASP A 103 17.75 -1.80 -16.99
CA ASP A 103 18.01 -0.37 -17.06
C ASP A 103 17.90 0.08 -18.52
N ARG A 104 16.68 0.40 -18.95
CA ARG A 104 16.44 1.13 -20.20
C ARG A 104 16.90 2.56 -19.93
N LYS A 105 17.55 3.21 -20.90
CA LYS A 105 18.14 4.58 -20.85
C LYS A 105 17.21 5.75 -20.41
N GLY A 106 16.10 5.49 -19.72
CA GLY A 106 15.19 6.44 -19.10
C GLY A 106 14.82 6.04 -17.66
N LYS A 107 13.91 6.79 -17.04
CA LYS A 107 13.47 6.54 -15.66
C LYS A 107 12.58 5.29 -15.61
N VAL A 108 13.05 4.22 -14.94
CA VAL A 108 12.24 3.02 -14.66
C VAL A 108 10.91 3.41 -14.01
N ARG A 109 9.80 2.93 -14.58
CA ARG A 109 8.44 3.22 -14.14
C ARG A 109 7.92 2.09 -13.25
N TYR A 110 6.88 2.38 -12.47
CA TYR A 110 6.25 1.39 -11.60
C TYR A 110 5.72 0.17 -12.36
N ALA A 111 5.08 0.41 -13.51
CA ALA A 111 4.60 -0.65 -14.40
C ALA A 111 5.71 -1.64 -14.82
N ASP A 112 6.95 -1.18 -14.92
CA ASP A 112 8.07 -2.04 -15.30
C ASP A 112 8.41 -3.04 -14.17
N TYR A 113 8.25 -2.64 -12.89
CA TYR A 113 8.40 -3.55 -11.75
C TYR A 113 7.19 -4.49 -11.62
N GLU A 114 5.97 -3.98 -11.85
CA GLU A 114 4.75 -4.79 -11.78
C GLU A 114 4.69 -5.89 -12.84
N ALA A 115 5.25 -5.63 -14.02
CA ALA A 115 5.38 -6.62 -15.08
C ALA A 115 6.26 -7.83 -14.70
N VAL A 116 7.23 -7.63 -13.79
CA VAL A 116 8.18 -8.66 -13.37
C VAL A 116 7.78 -9.33 -12.05
N VAL A 117 7.12 -8.59 -11.15
CA VAL A 117 6.73 -9.09 -9.84
C VAL A 117 5.31 -9.68 -9.89
N PRO A 118 5.15 -11.00 -9.65
CA PRO A 118 3.83 -11.63 -9.63
C PRO A 118 2.92 -11.00 -8.58
N GLU A 119 1.66 -10.78 -8.94
CA GLU A 119 0.68 -10.04 -8.14
C GLU A 119 0.59 -10.55 -6.69
N ARG A 120 0.47 -11.88 -6.53
CA ARG A 120 0.41 -12.58 -5.22
C ARG A 120 1.61 -12.32 -4.29
N LEU A 121 2.74 -11.83 -4.81
CA LEU A 121 3.97 -11.61 -4.05
C LEU A 121 4.21 -10.15 -3.69
N ARG A 122 3.50 -9.20 -4.33
CA ARG A 122 3.82 -7.76 -4.28
C ARG A 122 3.90 -7.21 -2.85
N GLN A 123 3.00 -7.61 -1.96
CA GLN A 123 3.00 -7.17 -0.55
C GLN A 123 4.16 -7.70 0.26
N ARG A 124 4.32 -9.03 0.24
CA ARG A 124 5.38 -9.71 1.00
C ARG A 124 6.72 -9.19 0.53
N LEU A 125 6.87 -9.02 -0.78
CA LEU A 125 8.05 -8.42 -1.38
C LEU A 125 8.26 -6.99 -0.88
N HIS A 126 7.26 -6.11 -0.97
CA HIS A 126 7.37 -4.73 -0.50
C HIS A 126 7.87 -4.62 0.94
N VAL A 127 7.19 -5.31 1.88
CA VAL A 127 7.55 -5.28 3.31
C VAL A 127 8.94 -5.87 3.55
N ASN A 128 9.23 -7.04 2.96
CA ASN A 128 10.52 -7.69 3.13
C ASN A 128 11.67 -6.85 2.57
N LEU A 129 11.48 -6.18 1.43
CA LEU A 129 12.49 -5.32 0.83
C LEU A 129 12.72 -4.03 1.64
N ILE A 130 11.69 -3.48 2.29
CA ILE A 130 11.90 -2.37 3.24
C ILE A 130 12.77 -2.82 4.41
N HIS A 131 12.44 -3.95 5.04
CA HIS A 131 13.23 -4.48 6.15
C HIS A 131 14.67 -4.80 5.72
N HIS A 132 14.83 -5.45 4.56
CA HIS A 132 16.13 -5.77 3.99
C HIS A 132 16.95 -4.51 3.66
N GLY A 133 16.32 -3.49 3.09
CA GLY A 133 16.97 -2.23 2.73
C GLY A 133 17.42 -1.41 3.93
N ARG A 134 16.75 -1.56 5.07
CA ARG A 134 17.16 -0.93 6.34
C ARG A 134 18.28 -1.71 7.03
N ALA A 135 18.19 -3.04 7.06
CA ALA A 135 19.15 -3.89 7.75
C ALA A 135 20.47 -4.08 6.98
N PHE A 136 20.41 -4.29 5.66
CA PHE A 136 21.54 -4.70 4.82
C PHE A 136 21.80 -3.74 3.67
N CYS A 137 20.82 -3.56 2.78
CA CYS A 137 20.98 -2.88 1.50
C CYS A 137 20.73 -1.36 1.61
N ARG A 138 21.53 -0.70 2.45
CA ARG A 138 21.48 0.76 2.69
C ARG A 138 21.88 1.54 1.43
N SER A 139 21.45 2.80 1.34
CA SER A 139 21.81 3.68 0.21
C SER A 139 23.33 3.85 0.12
N GLN A 140 23.97 4.13 1.25
CA GLN A 140 25.42 4.24 1.40
C GLN A 140 25.96 3.07 2.22
N LEU A 141 27.15 2.59 1.85
CA LEU A 141 27.88 1.52 2.54
C LEU A 141 26.98 0.30 2.88
N PRO A 142 26.43 -0.39 1.85
CA PRO A 142 25.61 -1.58 2.06
C PRO A 142 26.41 -2.69 2.74
N LYS A 143 25.76 -3.43 3.65
CA LYS A 143 26.39 -4.52 4.41
C LYS A 143 26.38 -5.83 3.60
N CYS A 144 27.07 -5.83 2.45
CA CYS A 144 27.06 -6.94 1.49
C CYS A 144 27.56 -8.26 2.10
N GLY A 145 28.57 -8.22 2.98
CA GLY A 145 29.17 -9.42 3.58
C GLY A 145 28.22 -10.28 4.41
N GLY A 146 27.12 -9.72 4.93
CA GLY A 146 26.07 -10.46 5.64
C GLY A 146 24.73 -10.47 4.93
N CYS A 147 24.69 -10.04 3.66
CA CYS A 147 23.44 -9.88 2.92
C CYS A 147 22.92 -11.25 2.45
N PRO A 148 21.69 -11.67 2.82
CA PRO A 148 21.13 -12.96 2.38
C PRO A 148 20.87 -13.04 0.86
N LEU A 149 20.90 -11.91 0.15
CA LEU A 149 20.69 -11.83 -1.29
C LEU A 149 22.00 -11.77 -2.08
N ILE A 150 23.17 -11.84 -1.42
CA ILE A 150 24.46 -11.60 -2.06
C ILE A 150 24.74 -12.54 -3.24
N SER A 151 24.34 -13.81 -3.13
CA SER A 151 24.50 -14.82 -4.17
C SER A 151 23.68 -14.56 -5.44
N PHE A 152 22.68 -13.67 -5.35
CA PHE A 152 21.81 -13.27 -6.45
C PHE A 152 22.05 -11.82 -6.89
N CYS A 153 22.93 -11.09 -6.20
CA CYS A 153 23.09 -9.65 -6.37
C CYS A 153 24.29 -9.32 -7.27
N PRO A 154 24.08 -8.84 -8.51
CA PRO A 154 25.17 -8.46 -9.40
C PRO A 154 25.94 -7.24 -8.89
N SER A 155 25.29 -6.32 -8.18
CA SER A 155 25.93 -5.15 -7.54
C SER A 155 26.55 -5.46 -6.16
N GLY A 156 26.57 -6.73 -5.75
CA GLY A 156 27.11 -7.16 -4.48
C GLY A 156 28.63 -7.12 -4.42
N HIS A 157 29.18 -6.51 -3.38
CA HIS A 157 30.61 -6.54 -3.09
C HIS A 157 30.85 -7.45 -1.88
N SER A 158 30.91 -8.76 -2.10
CA SER A 158 31.44 -9.66 -1.07
C SER A 158 32.92 -9.35 -0.90
N ALA A 159 33.43 -9.33 0.34
CA ALA A 159 34.86 -9.42 0.55
C ALA A 159 35.35 -10.75 -0.06
N GLY A 160 35.94 -10.69 -1.27
CA GLY A 160 36.67 -11.81 -1.88
C GLY A 160 35.99 -12.63 -2.99
N SER A 161 34.78 -12.31 -3.49
CA SER A 161 34.21 -13.07 -4.63
C SER A 161 33.96 -12.20 -5.85
N ARG A 162 34.60 -12.56 -6.98
CA ARG A 162 34.32 -12.02 -8.33
C ARG A 162 32.80 -12.01 -8.58
N PRO A 163 32.23 -10.98 -9.24
CA PRO A 163 30.81 -10.93 -9.53
C PRO A 163 30.39 -12.19 -10.28
N VAL A 164 29.43 -12.93 -9.72
CA VAL A 164 28.82 -14.08 -10.40
C VAL A 164 27.91 -13.54 -11.49
N VAL A 165 28.49 -13.27 -12.66
CA VAL A 165 27.73 -12.99 -13.88
C VAL A 165 27.05 -14.30 -14.29
N ARG A 166 25.79 -14.49 -13.89
CA ARG A 166 24.96 -15.56 -14.48
C ARG A 166 24.50 -15.08 -15.85
N LYS A 167 24.77 -15.87 -16.89
CA LYS A 167 24.31 -15.60 -18.26
C LYS A 167 22.77 -15.46 -18.27
N PRO A 168 22.20 -14.51 -19.03
CA PRO A 168 20.76 -14.42 -19.23
C PRO A 168 20.33 -15.59 -20.11
N GLY A 169 19.76 -16.62 -19.50
CA GLY A 169 19.38 -17.84 -20.23
C GLY A 169 19.08 -19.01 -19.31
N ALA A 170 18.05 -18.89 -18.46
CA ALA A 170 17.33 -20.03 -17.94
C ALA A 170 15.96 -19.56 -17.49
N ASN A 171 14.92 -20.10 -18.13
CA ASN A 171 13.52 -19.87 -17.86
C ASN A 171 13.22 -19.78 -16.35
N LEU A 172 12.70 -18.62 -15.91
CA LEU A 172 11.83 -18.58 -14.73
C LEU A 172 10.49 -19.21 -15.13
N GLY A 173 10.50 -20.53 -15.32
CA GLY A 173 9.28 -21.32 -15.36
C GLY A 173 8.56 -21.21 -14.00
N PRO A 174 7.26 -21.54 -13.93
CA PRO A 174 6.54 -21.48 -12.68
C PRO A 174 7.09 -22.56 -11.75
N HIS A 175 7.99 -22.17 -10.84
CA HIS A 175 8.27 -22.98 -9.67
C HIS A 175 7.01 -22.95 -8.80
N VAL A 176 6.11 -23.89 -9.09
CA VAL A 176 5.16 -24.43 -8.12
C VAL A 176 6.00 -24.85 -6.93
N VAL A 177 5.73 -24.25 -5.77
CA VAL A 177 6.30 -24.70 -4.51
C VAL A 177 5.65 -26.05 -4.22
N SER A 178 6.24 -27.14 -4.69
CA SER A 178 5.82 -28.49 -4.35
C SER A 178 6.07 -28.69 -2.86
N SER A 179 4.98 -28.74 -2.11
CA SER A 179 4.97 -29.12 -0.69
C SER A 179 5.51 -30.55 -0.55
N PRO A 180 6.56 -30.83 0.24
CA PRO A 180 6.96 -32.20 0.46
C PRO A 180 5.92 -32.89 1.37
N ALA A 181 5.67 -34.14 1.03
CA ALA A 181 4.66 -35.02 1.57
C ALA A 181 4.63 -35.10 3.10
N ARG A 182 3.42 -35.33 3.62
CA ARG A 182 3.11 -35.70 5.01
C ARG A 182 4.04 -36.80 5.52
N ALA A 183 4.87 -36.49 6.51
CA ALA A 183 5.37 -37.47 7.46
C ALA A 183 4.60 -37.28 8.78
N ALA A 184 3.85 -38.30 9.16
CA ALA A 184 3.13 -38.36 10.42
C ALA A 184 4.15 -38.41 11.57
N LEU A 185 4.03 -37.49 12.53
CA LEU A 185 4.62 -37.67 13.86
C LEU A 185 3.65 -37.15 14.92
N SER A 186 3.43 -38.06 15.85
CA SER A 186 2.42 -38.11 16.89
C SER A 186 2.69 -37.11 18.03
N SER A 187 1.60 -36.49 18.46
CA SER A 187 1.21 -36.06 19.81
C SER A 187 2.21 -35.35 20.77
N ARG A 188 1.63 -34.30 21.39
CA ARG A 188 1.95 -33.66 22.68
C ARG A 188 2.87 -32.45 22.61
N HIS A 189 2.26 -31.26 22.50
CA HIS A 189 2.57 -30.11 23.38
C HIS A 189 1.37 -29.13 23.43
N PRO A 190 1.05 -28.55 24.60
CA PRO A 190 -0.22 -27.84 24.84
C PRO A 190 -0.23 -26.45 24.19
N ARG A 191 -1.35 -26.13 23.53
CA ARG A 191 -1.67 -24.81 22.98
C ARG A 191 -1.79 -23.79 24.12
N ARG A 192 -0.82 -22.90 24.29
CA ARG A 192 -1.05 -21.64 25.01
C ARG A 192 -1.69 -20.67 24.01
N GLY A 193 -3.01 -20.53 24.11
CA GLY A 193 -3.74 -19.50 23.39
C GLY A 193 -3.36 -18.12 23.89
N PHE A 194 -2.87 -17.27 23.00
CA PHE A 194 -2.79 -15.83 23.23
C PHE A 194 -4.17 -15.25 22.87
N THR A 195 -5.10 -15.27 23.82
CA THR A 195 -6.33 -14.47 23.75
C THR A 195 -6.01 -13.09 24.30
N LEU A 196 -5.89 -12.10 23.42
CA LEU A 196 -5.89 -10.70 23.83
C LEU A 196 -7.35 -10.31 24.13
N ASP A 197 -7.72 -10.37 25.40
CA ASP A 197 -9.02 -9.91 25.91
C ASP A 197 -9.02 -8.36 25.93
N VAL A 198 -9.64 -7.74 24.92
CA VAL A 198 -9.76 -6.27 24.77
C VAL A 198 -11.02 -5.75 25.47
N ARG A 199 -11.40 -6.31 26.63
CA ARG A 199 -12.53 -5.80 27.43
C ARG A 199 -12.21 -5.66 28.92
N LYS A 200 -11.22 -4.83 29.28
CA LYS A 200 -11.14 -4.23 30.63
C LYS A 200 -10.60 -2.80 30.58
N ARG A 201 -11.51 -1.83 30.48
CA ARG A 201 -11.53 -0.53 31.21
C ARG A 201 -12.51 0.43 30.53
N LEU A 202 -13.77 0.38 30.95
CA LEU A 202 -14.59 1.59 31.04
C LEU A 202 -15.25 1.58 32.43
N PRO A 203 -15.22 2.70 33.18
CA PRO A 203 -15.97 2.83 34.43
C PRO A 203 -17.48 2.88 34.14
N GLN A 204 -18.23 2.26 35.04
CA GLN A 204 -19.69 2.07 34.99
C GLN A 204 -20.42 3.38 35.30
N GLY A 205 -21.50 3.67 34.55
CA GLY A 205 -22.42 4.74 34.88
C GLY A 205 -23.65 4.77 33.95
N ALA A 206 -24.81 4.57 34.57
CA ALA A 206 -26.18 4.84 34.09
C ALA A 206 -26.76 3.92 32.99
N GLY A 207 -27.84 3.23 33.36
CA GLY A 207 -28.57 2.29 32.52
C GLY A 207 -29.53 2.93 31.52
N GLY A 208 -29.84 2.15 30.49
CA GLY A 208 -30.86 2.45 29.49
C GLY A 208 -31.09 1.20 28.64
N GLN A 209 -32.20 0.50 28.91
CA GLN A 209 -32.70 -0.61 28.10
C GLN A 209 -32.99 -0.14 26.67
N VAL A 210 -32.54 -0.88 25.66
CA VAL A 210 -33.20 -0.87 24.34
C VAL A 210 -33.23 -2.28 23.77
N VAL A 211 -34.42 -2.61 23.30
CA VAL A 211 -35.01 -3.89 22.94
C VAL A 211 -34.43 -4.45 21.63
N ALA A 212 -34.31 -5.77 21.55
CA ALA A 212 -33.93 -6.49 20.33
C ALA A 212 -35.08 -6.47 19.31
N GLY A 213 -34.80 -5.98 18.10
CA GLY A 213 -35.69 -6.02 16.95
C GLY A 213 -34.96 -6.59 15.75
N SER A 214 -35.25 -7.85 15.45
CA SER A 214 -34.86 -8.59 14.25
C SER A 214 -35.64 -8.14 13.02
N ASN A 215 -34.98 -7.93 11.88
CA ASN A 215 -35.34 -8.64 10.64
C ASN A 215 -34.34 -8.43 9.49
N PRO A 216 -34.10 -9.46 8.64
CA PRO A 216 -33.25 -9.40 7.47
C PRO A 216 -34.05 -9.09 6.19
N VAL A 217 -33.45 -8.38 5.23
CA VAL A 217 -33.93 -8.39 3.83
C VAL A 217 -32.75 -8.43 2.87
N SER A 218 -32.82 -9.36 1.92
CA SER A 218 -32.08 -9.43 0.65
C SER A 218 -33.13 -9.60 -0.46
N PRO A 219 -32.77 -9.63 -1.75
CA PRO A 219 -32.01 -8.68 -2.57
C PRO A 219 -32.85 -8.24 -3.81
N THR A 220 -32.21 -7.57 -4.78
CA THR A 220 -32.64 -7.20 -6.15
C THR A 220 -33.34 -5.86 -6.38
N GLU A 221 -32.64 -4.97 -7.09
CA GLU A 221 -33.22 -4.24 -8.22
C GLU A 221 -32.12 -3.78 -9.20
N LYS A 222 -32.40 -3.93 -10.50
CA LYS A 222 -31.50 -3.70 -11.64
C LYS A 222 -31.41 -2.21 -11.96
N ILE A 223 -30.21 -1.70 -12.28
CA ILE A 223 -30.02 -0.35 -12.82
C ILE A 223 -30.06 -0.41 -14.36
N PRO A 224 -30.87 0.41 -15.05
CA PRO A 224 -30.93 0.44 -16.51
C PRO A 224 -29.68 1.07 -17.13
N SER A 225 -29.27 0.48 -18.25
CA SER A 225 -28.24 0.94 -19.17
C SER A 225 -28.78 2.02 -20.11
N ASP A 226 -28.72 3.29 -19.71
CA ASP A 226 -28.72 4.41 -20.66
C ASP A 226 -28.29 5.72 -20.00
N GLN A 227 -27.00 6.07 -20.11
CA GLN A 227 -26.47 7.45 -20.04
C GLN A 227 -24.97 7.43 -20.38
N ARG A 228 -24.65 6.98 -21.61
CA ARG A 228 -23.46 7.47 -22.30
C ARG A 228 -23.85 8.79 -22.97
N GLN A 229 -22.95 9.76 -22.89
CA GLN A 229 -22.99 11.08 -23.54
C GLN A 229 -23.62 12.21 -22.72
N ARG A 230 -22.71 12.97 -22.08
CA ARG A 230 -22.68 14.42 -21.81
C ARG A 230 -21.52 14.57 -20.81
N GLY A 231 -20.30 14.96 -21.15
CA GLY A 231 -19.87 16.00 -22.08
C GLY A 231 -18.76 16.74 -21.31
N LEU A 232 -17.51 16.30 -21.50
CA LEU A 232 -16.34 17.05 -21.06
C LEU A 232 -16.33 18.39 -21.80
N PHE A 233 -16.43 19.49 -21.06
CA PHE A 233 -16.14 20.82 -21.58
C PHE A 233 -15.33 21.60 -20.55
N VAL A 234 -14.05 21.78 -20.86
CA VAL A 234 -13.10 22.66 -20.16
C VAL A 234 -13.06 23.96 -20.95
N PRO A 235 -13.32 25.15 -20.36
CA PRO A 235 -12.99 26.39 -21.03
C PRO A 235 -11.53 26.77 -20.78
N ALA A 236 -10.85 27.09 -21.88
CA ALA A 236 -9.53 27.70 -21.94
C ALA A 236 -9.57 29.14 -21.40
N ALA A 237 -8.51 29.52 -20.69
CA ALA A 237 -8.25 30.88 -20.25
C ALA A 237 -7.65 31.70 -21.39
N SER A 238 -8.26 32.85 -21.67
CA SER A 238 -7.68 34.00 -22.37
C SER A 238 -8.20 35.26 -21.68
N HIS A 239 -7.32 35.96 -20.96
CA HIS A 239 -7.14 37.41 -20.88
C HIS A 239 -6.23 37.75 -19.70
#